data_AF-G0NAD2-F1
#
_entry.id   AF-G0NAD2-F1
#
_cell.length_a   1.000
_cell.length_b   1.000
_cell.length_c   1.000
_cell.angle_alpha   90.00
_cell.angle_beta   90.00
_cell.angle_gamma   90.00
#
_symmetry.space_group_name_H-M   'P 1'
#
loop_
_entity.id
_entity.type
_entity.pdbx_description
1 polymer ?
#
loop_
_entity_poly.entity_id
_entity_poly.type
_entity_poly.pdbx_seq_one_letter_code
_entity_poly.pdbx_strand_id
1 'polypeptide(L)'
;MSFAMLRIISFFSLLHLCLSTPPRGYLELRLKSAFPLNATVEIADDIYFPTNKRVWNVPLVPDEVKVLSNIPVQFHRPGIVLVNSGPLEKFGLDFETIRSERWNTQTMTIMPERIHLPFTGFRIDFMCFRNWHGPYCDKFCNENNAALINRRCTHNGTLGCPYNFRGPNCKKPITDCHCENDGFCVSEFKNPTDSVDKLICECPVGFEGDRCEKEQYEYAMPLSVDMHGNKRSEKKWMLLKQFFARSMVANELYDNSF
;
A
#
# COMPACT_ATOMS: atom_id res chain seq x y z
N MET A 1 -31.03 -25.07 -61.50
CA MET A 1 -29.71 -24.42 -61.63
C MET A 1 -29.55 -23.56 -60.37
N SER A 2 -28.91 -24.03 -59.28
CA SER A 2 -27.46 -24.04 -59.01
C SER A 2 -26.85 -22.65 -59.28
N PHE A 3 -26.24 -21.89 -58.35
CA PHE A 3 -25.22 -22.23 -57.34
C PHE A 3 -25.07 -21.12 -56.26
N ALA A 4 -24.62 -21.53 -55.07
CA ALA A 4 -23.60 -20.90 -54.18
C ALA A 4 -23.73 -19.42 -53.75
N MET A 5 -23.89 -19.12 -52.45
CA MET A 5 -22.84 -19.04 -51.41
C MET A 5 -22.31 -17.59 -51.25
N LEU A 6 -22.62 -16.94 -50.14
CA LEU A 6 -21.59 -16.21 -49.38
C LEU A 6 -22.03 -16.02 -47.92
N ARG A 7 -21.34 -16.75 -47.04
CA ARG A 7 -21.40 -16.59 -45.58
C ARG A 7 -20.82 -15.23 -45.21
N ILE A 8 -21.63 -14.34 -44.66
CA ILE A 8 -21.16 -13.20 -43.88
C ILE A 8 -21.24 -13.59 -42.40
N ILE A 9 -20.29 -14.43 -41.99
CA ILE A 9 -19.92 -14.58 -40.57
C ILE A 9 -18.49 -14.07 -40.52
N SER A 10 -18.34 -12.74 -40.47
CA SER A 10 -17.04 -12.09 -40.44
C SER A 10 -16.87 -11.36 -39.11
N PHE A 11 -16.17 -12.02 -38.20
CA PHE A 11 -15.21 -11.42 -37.28
C PHE A 11 -15.66 -10.16 -36.50
N PHE A 12 -16.56 -10.33 -35.53
CA PHE A 12 -16.74 -9.34 -34.45
C PHE A 12 -16.63 -9.96 -33.05
N SER A 13 -15.91 -11.09 -32.92
CA SER A 13 -15.91 -11.88 -31.68
C SER A 13 -14.53 -12.25 -31.14
N LEU A 14 -13.46 -11.53 -31.51
CA LEU A 14 -12.10 -11.83 -31.04
C LEU A 14 -11.27 -10.61 -30.63
N LEU A 15 -11.91 -9.48 -30.32
CA LEU A 15 -11.26 -8.35 -29.64
C LEU A 15 -11.92 -8.04 -28.28
N HIS A 16 -12.16 -9.09 -27.49
CA HIS A 16 -12.10 -8.97 -26.03
C HIS A 16 -10.70 -9.38 -25.58
N LEU A 17 -9.69 -8.69 -26.11
CA LEU A 17 -8.48 -8.47 -25.33
C LEU A 17 -8.96 -7.64 -24.14
N CYS A 18 -9.13 -8.30 -22.99
CA CYS A 18 -9.18 -7.65 -21.71
C CYS A 18 -8.03 -6.63 -21.69
N LEU A 19 -8.36 -5.36 -21.89
CA LEU A 19 -7.52 -4.24 -21.51
C LEU A 19 -7.50 -4.26 -19.98
N SER A 20 -6.78 -5.23 -19.40
CA SER A 20 -6.32 -5.07 -18.02
C SER A 20 -5.34 -3.92 -18.09
N THR A 21 -5.81 -2.72 -17.74
CA THR A 21 -4.93 -1.58 -17.54
C THR A 21 -3.84 -2.03 -16.58
N PRO A 22 -2.56 -1.83 -16.92
CA PRO A 22 -1.48 -2.26 -16.05
C PRO A 22 -1.67 -1.64 -14.67
N PRO A 23 -1.35 -2.39 -13.61
CA PRO A 23 -1.46 -1.88 -12.26
C PRO A 23 -0.59 -0.63 -12.14
N ARG A 24 -1.15 0.42 -11.56
CA ARG A 24 -0.48 1.73 -11.39
C ARG A 24 0.07 1.92 -9.97
N GLY A 25 -0.28 0.96 -9.13
CA GLY A 25 0.09 0.87 -7.74
C GLY A 25 0.56 -0.52 -7.36
N TYR A 26 1.35 -0.59 -6.29
CA TYR A 26 1.82 -1.84 -5.73
C TYR A 26 1.84 -1.80 -4.20
N LEU A 27 1.80 -3.00 -3.65
CA LEU A 27 2.03 -3.30 -2.25
C LEU A 27 3.40 -3.98 -2.12
N GLU A 28 4.13 -3.61 -1.06
CA GLU A 28 5.28 -4.33 -0.56
C GLU A 28 5.01 -4.78 0.88
N LEU A 29 5.21 -6.07 1.15
CA LEU A 29 5.11 -6.64 2.49
C LEU A 29 6.47 -7.16 2.91
N ARG A 30 6.92 -6.74 4.09
CA ARG A 30 8.14 -7.22 4.73
C ARG A 30 7.79 -7.95 6.01
N LEU A 31 8.32 -9.17 6.13
CA LEU A 31 8.10 -10.06 7.27
C LEU A 31 9.45 -10.50 7.83
N LYS A 32 9.54 -10.58 9.15
CA LYS A 32 10.66 -11.18 9.88
C LYS A 32 10.11 -12.02 11.03
N SER A 33 10.76 -13.15 11.31
CA SER A 33 10.40 -14.03 12.43
C SER A 33 11.62 -14.46 13.22
N ALA A 34 11.42 -14.72 14.51
CA ALA A 34 12.41 -15.38 15.37
C ALA A 34 12.46 -16.91 15.18
N PHE A 35 11.56 -17.49 14.38
CA PHE A 35 11.39 -18.93 14.24
C PHE A 35 11.35 -19.33 12.76
N PRO A 36 11.76 -20.56 12.42
CA PRO A 36 11.48 -21.10 11.10
C PRO A 36 9.97 -21.29 10.97
N LEU A 37 9.37 -20.63 10.00
CA LEU A 37 7.92 -20.61 9.78
C LEU A 37 7.60 -20.70 8.30
N ASN A 38 6.49 -21.35 7.98
CA ASN A 38 5.90 -21.27 6.64
C ASN A 38 4.68 -20.36 6.74
N ALA A 39 4.90 -19.07 6.49
CA ALA A 39 3.83 -18.11 6.50
C ALA A 39 3.05 -18.13 5.17
N THR A 40 1.77 -17.81 5.21
CA THR A 40 0.93 -17.65 4.03
C THR A 40 0.38 -16.24 3.99
N VAL A 41 0.58 -15.54 2.89
CA VAL A 41 0.09 -14.18 2.67
C VAL A 41 -1.05 -14.25 1.67
N GLU A 42 -2.23 -13.73 2.04
CA GLU A 42 -3.40 -13.59 1.17
C GLU A 42 -3.74 -12.12 0.99
N ILE A 43 -3.95 -11.69 -0.25
CA ILE A 43 -4.33 -10.32 -0.60
C ILE A 43 -5.55 -10.35 -1.51
N ALA A 44 -6.54 -9.51 -1.21
CA ALA A 44 -7.73 -9.33 -2.04
C ALA A 44 -8.14 -7.85 -2.14
N ASP A 45 -8.65 -7.49 -3.32
CA ASP A 45 -8.96 -6.10 -3.71
C ASP A 45 -10.37 -5.63 -3.26
N ASP A 46 -11.00 -6.31 -2.29
CA ASP A 46 -12.29 -5.94 -1.68
C ASP A 46 -12.44 -6.62 -0.31
N ILE A 47 -12.99 -5.91 0.69
CA ILE A 47 -13.20 -6.45 2.04
C ILE A 47 -14.51 -7.24 2.19
N TYR A 48 -15.54 -6.94 1.39
CA TYR A 48 -16.87 -7.53 1.56
C TYR A 48 -17.05 -8.78 0.70
N PHE A 49 -16.56 -8.73 -0.55
CA PHE A 49 -16.70 -9.84 -1.51
C PHE A 49 -15.36 -10.11 -2.22
N PRO A 50 -14.37 -10.67 -1.51
CA PRO A 50 -13.04 -10.93 -2.06
C PRO A 50 -13.10 -12.07 -3.09
N THR A 51 -13.27 -11.71 -4.37
CA THR A 51 -13.38 -12.66 -5.50
C THR A 51 -12.03 -12.99 -6.13
N ASN A 52 -11.07 -12.06 -6.07
CA ASN A 52 -9.74 -12.18 -6.68
C ASN A 52 -8.63 -12.26 -5.61
N LYS A 53 -8.64 -13.36 -4.85
CA LYS A 53 -7.63 -13.61 -3.82
C LYS A 53 -6.34 -14.11 -4.46
N ARG A 54 -5.23 -13.51 -4.05
CA ARG A 54 -3.88 -13.98 -4.40
C ARG A 54 -3.19 -14.46 -3.15
N VAL A 55 -2.51 -15.60 -3.26
CA VAL A 55 -1.93 -16.30 -2.12
C VAL A 55 -0.46 -16.60 -2.41
N TRP A 56 0.41 -16.28 -1.45
CA TRP A 56 1.84 -16.55 -1.51
C TRP A 56 2.27 -17.36 -0.29
N ASN A 57 3.10 -18.38 -0.52
CA ASN A 57 3.80 -19.08 0.55
C ASN A 57 5.14 -18.38 0.79
N VAL A 58 5.39 -18.00 2.03
CA VAL A 58 6.56 -17.23 2.44
C VAL A 58 7.31 -18.03 3.50
N PRO A 59 8.29 -18.87 3.11
CA PRO A 59 9.15 -19.53 4.07
C PRO A 59 10.05 -18.50 4.74
N LEU A 60 9.88 -18.35 6.06
CA LEU A 60 10.65 -17.46 6.91
C LEU A 60 11.76 -18.26 7.58
N VAL A 61 12.97 -17.72 7.49
CA VAL A 61 14.14 -18.19 8.23
C VAL A 61 14.34 -17.24 9.41
N PRO A 62 14.75 -17.73 10.59
CA PRO A 62 15.02 -16.86 11.73
C PRO A 62 15.93 -15.69 11.37
N ASP A 63 15.57 -14.51 11.87
CA ASP A 63 16.34 -13.27 11.78
C ASP A 63 16.58 -12.72 10.35
N GLU A 64 15.97 -13.33 9.33
CA GLU A 64 15.99 -12.82 7.95
C GLU A 64 14.70 -12.06 7.60
N VAL A 65 14.86 -10.93 6.93
CA VAL A 65 13.73 -10.20 6.35
C VAL A 65 13.36 -10.84 5.02
N LYS A 66 12.11 -11.31 4.90
CA LYS A 66 11.52 -11.68 3.61
C LYS A 66 10.69 -10.53 3.07
N VAL A 67 10.86 -10.25 1.79
CA VAL A 67 10.18 -9.17 1.08
C VAL A 67 9.31 -9.78 -0.02
N LEU A 68 8.02 -9.51 0.03
CA LEU A 68 7.10 -9.68 -1.08
C LEU A 68 6.83 -8.31 -1.70
N SER A 69 7.44 -8.03 -2.84
CA SER A 69 7.32 -6.74 -3.52
C SER A 69 6.55 -6.83 -4.82
N ASN A 70 6.25 -5.66 -5.40
CA ASN A 70 5.57 -5.52 -6.70
C ASN A 70 4.23 -6.25 -6.77
N ILE A 71 3.52 -6.40 -5.64
CA ILE A 71 2.19 -7.01 -5.64
C ILE A 71 1.23 -5.95 -6.16
N PRO A 72 0.63 -6.12 -7.35
CA PRO A 72 -0.14 -5.05 -7.94
C PRO A 72 -1.45 -4.86 -7.18
N VAL A 73 -1.81 -3.63 -6.82
CA VAL A 73 -3.05 -3.35 -6.09
C VAL A 73 -3.86 -2.30 -6.83
N GLN A 74 -5.19 -2.46 -6.81
CA GLN A 74 -6.10 -1.45 -7.35
C GLN A 74 -6.53 -0.52 -6.24
N PHE A 75 -6.13 0.72 -6.39
CA PHE A 75 -6.21 1.68 -5.33
C PHE A 75 -7.58 2.38 -5.20
N HIS A 76 -8.62 1.97 -5.91
CA HIS A 76 -9.92 2.67 -5.83
C HIS A 76 -10.84 2.12 -4.73
N ARG A 77 -10.43 1.04 -4.05
CA ARG A 77 -11.23 0.35 -3.04
C ARG A 77 -10.34 -0.12 -1.90
N PRO A 78 -10.85 -0.12 -0.66
CA PRO A 78 -10.15 -0.76 0.43
C PRO A 78 -10.11 -2.27 0.20
N GLY A 79 -8.92 -2.86 0.32
CA GLY A 79 -8.74 -4.30 0.27
C GLY A 79 -8.37 -4.89 1.63
N ILE A 80 -7.86 -6.11 1.58
CA ILE A 80 -7.46 -6.87 2.76
C ILE A 80 -6.12 -7.57 2.51
N VAL A 81 -5.27 -7.56 3.55
CA VAL A 81 -4.05 -8.34 3.65
C VAL A 81 -4.17 -9.26 4.86
N LEU A 82 -4.03 -10.56 4.65
CA LEU A 82 -4.00 -11.58 5.69
C LEU A 82 -2.63 -12.26 5.69
N VAL A 83 -1.99 -12.31 6.84
CA VAL A 83 -0.73 -13.05 7.03
C VAL A 83 -0.98 -14.13 8.07
N ASN A 84 -0.79 -15.38 7.69
CA ASN A 84 -0.89 -16.54 8.56
C ASN A 84 0.51 -17.06 8.87
N SER A 85 0.90 -17.25 10.14
CA SER A 85 2.27 -17.67 10.51
C SER A 85 2.59 -19.14 10.26
N GLY A 86 1.56 -20.01 10.21
CA GLY A 86 1.74 -21.45 10.30
C GLY A 86 2.00 -21.94 11.74
N PRO A 87 2.15 -23.25 11.94
CA PRO A 87 2.17 -23.84 13.28
C PRO A 87 3.49 -23.67 14.02
N LEU A 88 3.40 -23.45 15.34
CA LEU A 88 4.50 -23.55 16.30
C LEU A 88 4.09 -24.44 17.47
N GLU A 89 4.35 -25.73 17.32
CA GLU A 89 3.95 -26.74 18.30
C GLU A 89 4.51 -26.49 19.70
N LYS A 90 5.73 -25.93 19.80
CA LYS A 90 6.40 -25.60 21.07
C LYS A 90 5.55 -24.71 21.97
N PHE A 91 4.71 -23.86 21.39
CA PHE A 91 3.84 -22.91 22.11
C PHE A 91 2.36 -23.26 22.04
N GLY A 92 2.01 -24.42 21.44
CA GLY A 92 0.61 -24.80 21.21
C GLY A 92 -0.12 -23.91 20.20
N LEU A 93 0.62 -23.17 19.37
CA LEU A 93 0.11 -22.33 18.30
C LEU A 93 -0.08 -23.19 17.05
N ASP A 94 -1.31 -23.23 16.52
CA ASP A 94 -1.60 -23.85 15.22
C ASP A 94 -1.34 -22.85 14.08
N PHE A 95 -1.69 -21.58 14.29
CA PHE A 95 -1.31 -20.43 13.46
C PHE A 95 -1.73 -19.11 14.12
N GLU A 96 -1.06 -18.03 13.76
CA GLU A 96 -1.48 -16.64 14.04
C GLU A 96 -1.98 -16.03 12.73
N THR A 97 -3.07 -15.27 12.80
CA THR A 97 -3.59 -14.46 11.71
C THR A 97 -3.36 -12.98 12.03
N ILE A 98 -2.53 -12.32 11.24
CA ILE A 98 -2.47 -10.86 11.19
C ILE A 98 -3.37 -10.40 10.05
N ARG A 99 -4.34 -9.55 10.36
CA ARG A 99 -5.30 -9.01 9.39
C ARG A 99 -5.16 -7.51 9.32
N SER A 100 -4.92 -7.00 8.12
CA SER A 100 -4.97 -5.58 7.80
C SER A 100 -6.08 -5.32 6.81
N GLU A 101 -7.01 -4.44 7.16
CA GLU A 101 -8.15 -4.07 6.33
C GLU A 101 -8.18 -2.56 6.13
N ARG A 102 -8.99 -2.11 5.17
CA ARG A 102 -9.35 -0.70 5.01
C ARG A 102 -8.18 0.23 4.73
N TRP A 103 -7.18 -0.24 4.00
CA TRP A 103 -6.14 0.64 3.47
C TRP A 103 -6.73 1.58 2.42
N ASN A 104 -6.53 2.88 2.61
CA ASN A 104 -6.68 3.86 1.54
C ASN A 104 -5.35 3.95 0.77
N THR A 105 -5.36 4.77 -0.25
CA THR A 105 -4.48 4.59 -1.41
C THR A 105 -3.64 5.80 -1.72
N GLN A 106 -3.86 6.84 -0.93
CA GLN A 106 -2.82 7.81 -0.62
C GLN A 106 -1.73 6.98 0.07
N THR A 107 -0.57 6.90 -0.57
CA THR A 107 0.60 6.12 -0.12
C THR A 107 0.64 5.93 1.40
N MET A 108 0.53 4.69 1.87
CA MET A 108 0.37 4.38 3.29
C MET A 108 1.41 3.36 3.73
N THR A 109 1.95 3.55 4.92
CA THR A 109 2.83 2.57 5.57
C THR A 109 2.14 2.05 6.83
N ILE A 110 1.99 0.74 6.94
CA ILE A 110 1.51 0.07 8.14
C ILE A 110 2.69 -0.65 8.79
N MET A 111 3.15 -0.13 9.92
CA MET A 111 4.18 -0.75 10.75
C MET A 111 3.87 -0.49 12.23
N PRO A 112 3.33 -1.46 12.97
CA PRO A 112 3.02 -1.25 14.38
C PRO A 112 4.34 -1.13 15.17
N GLU A 113 4.38 -0.35 16.25
CA GLU A 113 5.57 -0.26 17.12
C GLU A 113 5.97 -1.61 17.72
N ARG A 114 4.97 -2.46 17.98
CA ARG A 114 5.12 -3.76 18.62
C ARG A 114 4.30 -4.82 17.91
N ILE A 115 4.77 -6.06 17.95
CA ILE A 115 4.13 -7.20 17.31
C ILE A 115 4.22 -8.44 18.20
N HIS A 116 3.27 -9.36 18.05
CA HIS A 116 3.33 -10.65 18.71
C HIS A 116 4.32 -11.59 18.01
N LEU A 117 5.11 -12.32 18.80
CA LEU A 117 5.78 -13.52 18.32
C LEU A 117 4.74 -14.49 17.71
N PRO A 118 5.10 -15.19 16.63
CA PRO A 118 6.48 -15.45 16.24
C PRO A 118 7.07 -14.46 15.24
N PHE A 119 6.30 -13.47 14.81
CA PHE A 119 6.84 -12.37 14.03
C PHE A 119 7.65 -11.44 14.94
N THR A 120 8.77 -10.96 14.43
CA THR A 120 9.57 -9.90 15.07
C THR A 120 9.67 -8.66 14.20
N GLY A 121 9.25 -8.76 12.93
CA GLY A 121 9.22 -7.64 12.01
C GLY A 121 8.00 -7.71 11.10
N PHE A 122 7.28 -6.60 10.96
CA PHE A 122 6.15 -6.47 10.06
C PHE A 122 6.06 -5.05 9.51
N ARG A 123 5.97 -4.94 8.19
CA ARG A 123 5.76 -3.66 7.49
C ARG A 123 5.02 -3.91 6.19
N ILE A 124 3.97 -3.13 5.94
CA ILE A 124 3.28 -3.06 4.66
C ILE A 124 3.44 -1.65 4.12
N ASP A 125 3.92 -1.52 2.89
CA ASP A 125 3.98 -0.26 2.16
C ASP A 125 3.02 -0.32 0.96
N PHE A 126 2.16 0.69 0.85
CA PHE A 126 1.29 0.92 -0.30
C PHE A 126 1.86 2.11 -1.09
N MET A 127 2.24 1.87 -2.35
CA MET A 127 2.99 2.83 -3.15
C MET A 127 2.49 2.90 -4.59
N CYS A 128 2.65 4.06 -5.24
CA CYS A 128 2.48 4.18 -6.68
C CYS A 128 3.71 3.67 -7.42
N PHE A 129 3.52 3.04 -8.58
CA PHE A 129 4.64 2.76 -9.48
C PHE A 129 5.32 4.05 -9.92
N ARG A 130 6.58 3.95 -10.36
CA ARG A 130 7.34 5.10 -10.87
C ARG A 130 6.52 5.91 -11.88
N ASN A 131 6.51 7.23 -11.70
CA ASN A 131 5.77 8.22 -12.50
C ASN A 131 4.24 8.19 -12.36
N TRP A 132 3.69 7.33 -11.49
CA TRP A 132 2.28 7.38 -11.12
C TRP A 132 2.14 8.06 -9.77
N HIS A 133 1.08 8.85 -9.65
CA HIS A 133 0.84 9.77 -8.55
C HIS A 133 -0.66 9.93 -8.33
N GLY A 134 -1.02 10.76 -7.36
CA GLY A 134 -2.38 11.01 -6.93
C GLY A 134 -2.86 9.98 -5.91
N PRO A 135 -3.99 10.25 -5.26
CA PRO A 135 -4.53 9.41 -4.19
C PRO A 135 -4.90 8.00 -4.65
N TYR A 136 -4.98 7.73 -5.96
CA TYR A 136 -5.33 6.42 -6.51
C TYR A 136 -4.25 5.87 -7.46
N CYS A 137 -3.07 6.49 -7.48
CA CYS A 137 -2.00 6.25 -8.46
C CYS A 137 -2.51 6.30 -9.91
N ASP A 138 -3.49 7.15 -10.20
CA ASP A 138 -4.16 7.23 -11.49
C ASP A 138 -3.67 8.40 -12.34
N LYS A 139 -2.76 9.24 -11.80
CA LYS A 139 -2.19 10.39 -12.49
C LYS A 139 -0.76 10.09 -12.91
N PHE A 140 -0.49 10.19 -14.21
CA PHE A 140 0.84 9.99 -14.74
C PHE A 140 1.60 11.31 -14.82
N CYS A 141 2.76 11.38 -14.18
CA CYS A 141 3.72 12.45 -14.34
C CYS A 141 5.14 11.89 -14.36
N ASN A 142 5.86 12.14 -15.46
CA ASN A 142 7.21 11.62 -15.64
C ASN A 142 8.25 12.56 -15.01
N GLU A 143 8.85 12.10 -13.92
CA GLU A 143 9.83 12.89 -13.14
C GLU A 143 11.03 13.32 -13.97
N ASN A 144 11.54 12.45 -14.84
CA ASN A 144 12.69 12.77 -15.67
C ASN A 144 12.35 13.90 -16.65
N ASN A 145 11.16 13.85 -17.27
CA ASN A 145 10.71 14.87 -18.20
C ASN A 145 10.44 16.19 -17.48
N ALA A 146 9.86 16.14 -16.28
CA ALA A 146 9.63 17.33 -15.46
C ALA A 146 10.97 18.01 -15.10
N ALA A 147 11.97 17.23 -14.68
CA ALA A 147 13.29 17.75 -14.33
C ALA A 147 13.97 18.48 -15.50
N LEU A 148 13.83 18.00 -16.74
CA LEU A 148 14.40 18.63 -17.94
C LEU A 148 13.90 20.06 -18.19
N ILE A 149 12.70 20.39 -17.71
CA ILE A 149 12.10 21.73 -17.85
C ILE A 149 12.11 22.52 -16.52
N ASN A 150 13.01 22.17 -15.59
CA ASN A 150 13.12 22.77 -14.26
C ASN A 150 11.81 22.69 -13.46
N ARG A 151 11.13 21.54 -13.53
CA ARG A 151 9.90 21.20 -12.81
C ARG A 151 10.08 19.88 -12.05
N ARG A 152 9.12 19.53 -11.21
CA ARG A 152 8.97 18.21 -10.56
C ARG A 152 7.53 17.72 -10.71
N CYS A 153 7.27 16.44 -10.46
CA CYS A 153 5.90 15.99 -10.21
C CYS A 153 5.50 16.28 -8.75
N THR A 154 4.28 16.74 -8.56
CA THR A 154 3.65 16.88 -7.24
C THR A 154 3.01 15.56 -6.82
N HIS A 155 2.62 15.43 -5.55
CA HIS A 155 1.87 14.24 -5.09
C HIS A 155 0.55 14.02 -5.83
N ASN A 156 -0.04 15.09 -6.39
CA ASN A 156 -1.25 15.04 -7.22
C ASN A 156 -0.99 14.53 -8.65
N GLY A 157 0.28 14.29 -9.03
CA GLY A 157 0.65 13.93 -10.39
C GLY A 157 0.55 15.06 -11.39
N THR A 158 0.63 16.30 -10.92
CA THR A 158 0.74 17.50 -11.74
C THR A 158 2.17 18.00 -11.78
N LEU A 159 2.49 18.92 -12.69
CA LEU A 159 3.78 19.60 -12.66
C LEU A 159 3.79 20.64 -11.54
N GLY A 160 4.92 20.77 -10.86
CA GLY A 160 5.21 21.79 -9.88
C GLY A 160 6.61 22.36 -10.06
N CYS A 161 6.91 23.48 -9.42
CA CYS A 161 8.29 23.95 -9.35
C CYS A 161 9.10 23.12 -8.33
N PRO A 162 10.45 23.18 -8.40
CA PRO A 162 11.29 22.74 -7.30
C PRO A 162 10.84 23.33 -5.97
N TYR A 163 11.10 22.61 -4.87
CA TYR A 163 10.68 23.02 -3.53
C TYR A 163 11.07 24.48 -3.22
N ASN A 164 10.19 25.18 -2.50
CA ASN A 164 10.30 26.60 -2.15
C ASN A 164 10.17 27.60 -3.31
N PHE A 165 9.95 27.14 -4.55
CA PHE A 165 9.78 28.03 -5.71
C PHE A 165 8.39 27.96 -6.33
N ARG A 166 8.03 29.03 -7.04
CA ARG A 166 6.74 29.25 -7.68
C ARG A 166 6.84 30.13 -8.93
N GLY A 167 5.70 30.27 -9.62
CA GLY A 167 5.53 31.06 -10.84
C GLY A 167 5.98 30.35 -12.13
N PRO A 168 5.71 30.94 -13.31
CA PRO A 168 5.85 30.26 -14.61
C PRO A 168 7.27 29.76 -14.93
N ASN A 169 8.29 30.38 -14.34
CA ASN A 169 9.70 30.02 -14.54
C ASN A 169 10.36 29.45 -13.27
N CYS A 170 9.61 29.20 -12.20
CA CYS A 170 10.12 28.66 -10.94
C CYS A 170 11.27 29.47 -10.32
N LYS A 171 11.17 30.80 -10.39
CA LYS A 171 12.18 31.74 -9.85
C LYS A 171 11.69 32.56 -8.67
N LYS A 172 10.37 32.56 -8.41
CA LYS A 172 9.80 33.32 -7.30
C LYS A 172 9.77 32.42 -6.06
N PRO A 173 10.20 32.87 -4.89
CA PRO A 173 10.07 32.09 -3.67
C PRO A 173 8.60 31.95 -3.27
N ILE A 174 8.25 30.84 -2.62
CA ILE A 174 6.95 30.69 -1.94
C ILE A 174 7.03 31.47 -0.63
N THR A 175 6.11 32.42 -0.44
CA THR A 175 6.09 33.30 0.75
C THR A 175 4.76 33.29 1.50
N ASP A 176 3.68 32.82 0.87
CA ASP A 176 2.33 32.92 1.42
C ASP A 176 1.58 31.61 1.21
N CYS A 177 1.60 30.76 2.24
CA CYS A 177 0.98 29.44 2.25
C CYS A 177 0.80 28.96 3.68
N HIS A 178 -0.37 28.40 3.98
CA HIS A 178 -0.75 28.05 5.35
C HIS A 178 -1.04 26.55 5.47
N CYS A 179 -0.04 25.71 5.24
CA CYS A 179 -0.16 24.29 5.55
C CYS A 179 -0.07 24.08 7.07
N GLU A 180 -0.88 23.17 7.60
CA GLU A 180 -0.91 22.72 8.99
C GLU A 180 -0.20 21.37 9.11
N ASN A 181 0.03 20.90 10.35
CA ASN A 181 0.62 19.58 10.64
C ASN A 181 1.86 19.26 9.81
N ASP A 182 2.80 20.20 9.73
CA ASP A 182 4.07 20.09 8.98
C ASP A 182 3.91 19.84 7.47
N GLY A 183 2.75 20.16 6.90
CA GLY A 183 2.52 20.11 5.45
C GLY A 183 3.49 21.01 4.67
N PHE A 184 4.01 20.49 3.56
CA PHE A 184 4.97 21.22 2.74
C PHE A 184 4.27 22.00 1.64
N CYS A 185 4.51 23.31 1.57
CA CYS A 185 3.88 24.13 0.54
C CYS A 185 4.61 24.04 -0.79
N VAL A 186 3.85 23.80 -1.85
CA VAL A 186 4.39 23.64 -3.19
C VAL A 186 3.51 24.31 -4.23
N SER A 187 4.11 24.65 -5.37
CA SER A 187 3.35 25.09 -6.54
C SER A 187 2.90 23.89 -7.38
N GLU A 188 1.68 23.97 -7.90
CA GLU A 188 1.12 23.06 -8.89
C GLU A 188 0.56 23.82 -10.09
N PHE A 189 0.56 23.15 -11.24
CA PHE A 189 0.02 23.63 -12.50
C PHE A 189 -1.09 22.68 -12.94
N LYS A 190 -2.30 23.18 -13.21
CA LYS A 190 -3.43 22.30 -13.57
C LYS A 190 -3.18 21.62 -14.90
N ASN A 191 -2.59 22.34 -15.85
CA ASN A 191 -2.13 21.82 -17.13
C ASN A 191 -0.64 22.12 -17.33
N PRO A 192 0.07 21.29 -18.11
CA PRO A 192 1.48 21.53 -18.42
C PRO A 192 1.77 22.86 -19.12
N THR A 193 0.77 23.44 -19.78
CA THR A 193 0.87 24.70 -20.53
C THR A 193 0.47 25.92 -19.70
N ASP A 194 0.05 25.74 -18.45
CA ASP A 194 -0.43 26.85 -17.63
C ASP A 194 0.72 27.79 -17.26
N SER A 195 0.49 29.10 -17.40
CA SER A 195 1.43 30.14 -16.98
C SER A 195 1.22 30.60 -15.53
N VAL A 196 0.13 30.14 -14.91
CA VAL A 196 -0.26 30.50 -13.54
C VAL A 196 -0.27 29.24 -12.70
N ASP A 197 0.42 29.30 -11.58
CA ASP A 197 0.49 28.24 -10.61
C ASP A 197 -0.49 28.45 -9.46
N LYS A 198 -0.97 27.36 -8.89
CA LYS A 198 -1.70 27.32 -7.63
C LYS A 198 -0.75 26.81 -6.54
N LEU A 199 -0.85 27.34 -5.32
CA LEU A 199 -0.18 26.76 -4.17
C LEU A 199 -1.08 25.70 -3.53
N ILE A 200 -0.48 24.57 -3.18
CA ILE A 200 -1.12 23.46 -2.49
C ILE A 200 -0.21 22.97 -1.36
N CYS A 201 -0.79 22.20 -0.45
CA CYS A 201 -0.05 21.49 0.59
C CYS A 201 0.18 20.03 0.18
N GLU A 202 1.41 19.56 0.32
CA GLU A 202 1.74 18.13 0.32
C GLU A 202 1.72 17.68 1.80
N CYS A 203 0.73 16.87 2.17
CA CYS A 203 0.52 16.49 3.56
C CYS A 203 1.41 15.32 3.96
N PRO A 204 1.96 15.33 5.19
CA PRO A 204 2.64 14.16 5.72
C PRO A 204 1.65 13.03 5.99
N VAL A 205 2.21 11.84 6.21
CA VAL A 205 1.43 10.64 6.52
C VAL A 205 0.57 10.87 7.77
N GLY A 206 -0.70 10.46 7.72
CA GLY A 206 -1.65 10.63 8.82
C GLY A 206 -2.46 11.93 8.75
N PHE A 207 -2.18 12.84 7.81
CA PHE A 207 -2.91 14.09 7.64
C PHE A 207 -3.46 14.28 6.23
N GLU A 208 -4.61 14.94 6.12
CA GLU A 208 -5.32 15.24 4.88
C GLU A 208 -6.05 16.59 4.94
N GLY A 209 -6.68 16.96 3.82
CA GLY A 209 -7.32 18.26 3.64
C GLY A 209 -6.49 19.19 2.76
N ASP A 210 -7.09 20.29 2.32
CA ASP A 210 -6.44 21.25 1.43
C ASP A 210 -5.23 21.94 2.08
N ARG A 211 -5.22 21.98 3.42
CA ARG A 211 -4.17 22.56 4.25
C ARG A 211 -3.54 21.53 5.19
N CYS A 212 -3.80 20.24 4.99
CA CYS A 212 -3.37 19.18 5.92
C CYS A 212 -3.96 19.35 7.34
N GLU A 213 -5.12 20.01 7.45
CA GLU A 213 -5.75 20.41 8.71
C GLU A 213 -6.51 19.27 9.41
N LYS A 214 -6.69 18.14 8.73
CA LYS A 214 -7.44 16.99 9.24
C LYS A 214 -6.48 15.85 9.48
N GLU A 215 -6.62 15.17 10.60
CA GLU A 215 -6.10 13.81 10.72
C GLU A 215 -6.88 12.94 9.72
N GLN A 216 -6.15 12.13 8.96
CA GLN A 216 -6.77 11.10 8.14
C GLN A 216 -7.63 10.22 9.06
N TYR A 217 -8.83 9.90 8.61
CA TYR A 217 -9.72 9.03 9.40
C TYR A 217 -8.94 7.77 9.78
N GLU A 218 -8.76 7.53 11.09
CA GLU A 218 -8.27 6.26 11.59
C GLU A 218 -9.29 5.20 11.18
N TYR A 219 -9.12 4.63 9.98
CA TYR A 219 -9.68 3.33 9.71
C TYR A 219 -9.18 2.44 10.84
N ALA A 220 -10.11 1.90 11.62
CA ALA A 220 -9.88 1.11 12.83
C ALA A 220 -8.55 0.36 12.83
N MET A 221 -7.87 0.30 14.00
CA MET A 221 -6.62 -0.40 14.28
C MET A 221 -6.05 -1.15 13.04
N PRO A 222 -5.02 -0.62 12.36
CA PRO A 222 -4.64 -1.05 11.01
C PRO A 222 -4.25 -2.53 10.93
N LEU A 223 -4.08 -3.17 12.09
CA LEU A 223 -3.84 -4.58 12.27
C LEU A 223 -4.71 -5.15 13.39
N SER A 224 -5.37 -6.28 13.13
CA SER A 224 -5.90 -7.16 14.16
C SER A 224 -5.11 -8.47 14.16
N VAL A 225 -4.82 -8.99 15.35
CA VAL A 225 -4.03 -10.21 15.54
C VAL A 225 -4.85 -11.25 16.27
N ASP A 226 -5.03 -12.42 15.67
CA ASP A 226 -5.73 -13.55 16.25
C ASP A 226 -4.81 -14.79 16.32
N MET A 227 -4.65 -15.38 17.50
CA MET A 227 -3.92 -16.64 17.66
C MET A 227 -4.86 -17.82 17.77
N HIS A 228 -4.60 -18.85 16.97
CA HIS A 228 -5.37 -20.08 16.90
C HIS A 228 -4.55 -21.25 17.41
N GLY A 229 -5.17 -22.11 18.22
CA GLY A 229 -4.55 -23.30 18.76
C GLY A 229 -5.56 -24.36 19.18
N ASN A 230 -5.04 -25.53 19.56
CA ASN A 230 -5.85 -26.69 19.88
C ASN A 230 -6.59 -26.54 21.24
N LYS A 231 -7.86 -26.15 21.18
CA LYS A 231 -8.75 -26.03 22.35
C LYS A 231 -9.11 -27.36 23.02
N ARG A 232 -8.90 -28.50 22.36
CA ARG A 232 -9.20 -29.84 22.93
C ARG A 232 -8.11 -30.31 23.89
N SER A 233 -6.91 -29.75 23.80
CA SER A 233 -5.83 -30.00 24.74
C SER A 233 -5.70 -28.83 25.70
N GLU A 234 -6.24 -28.97 26.91
CA GLU A 234 -6.19 -27.93 27.94
C GLU A 234 -4.76 -27.43 28.20
N LYS A 235 -3.79 -28.36 28.24
CA LYS A 235 -2.37 -28.03 28.38
C LYS A 235 -1.84 -27.16 27.23
N LYS A 236 -2.11 -27.52 25.97
CA LYS A 236 -1.67 -26.73 24.80
C LYS A 236 -2.37 -25.37 24.76
N TRP A 237 -3.66 -25.33 25.08
CA TRP A 237 -4.42 -24.08 25.15
C TRP A 237 -3.92 -23.13 26.23
N MET A 238 -3.56 -23.65 27.40
CA MET A 238 -2.95 -22.85 28.47
C MET A 238 -1.56 -22.33 28.08
N LEU A 239 -0.74 -23.16 27.42
CA LEU A 239 0.56 -22.74 26.88
C LEU A 239 0.39 -21.59 25.86
N LEU A 240 -0.57 -21.71 24.94
CA LEU A 240 -0.85 -20.67 23.96
C LEU A 240 -1.28 -19.36 24.62
N LYS A 241 -2.16 -19.41 25.63
CA LYS A 241 -2.56 -18.21 26.39
C LYS A 241 -1.38 -17.54 27.08
N GLN A 242 -0.50 -18.33 27.71
CA GLN A 242 0.71 -17.79 28.35
C GLN A 242 1.68 -17.18 27.34
N PHE A 243 1.82 -17.83 26.18
CA PHE A 243 2.60 -17.32 25.07
C PHE A 243 2.05 -15.99 24.56
N PHE A 244 0.75 -15.93 24.22
CA PHE A 244 0.10 -14.70 23.76
C PHE A 244 0.31 -13.53 24.73
N ALA A 245 0.11 -13.75 26.03
CA ALA A 245 0.29 -12.73 27.06
C ALA A 245 1.72 -12.19 27.20
N ARG A 246 2.74 -12.90 26.70
CA ARG A 246 4.16 -12.58 26.85
C ARG A 246 4.91 -12.46 25.53
N SER A 247 4.21 -12.52 24.40
CA SER A 247 4.79 -12.56 23.06
C SER A 247 4.98 -11.19 22.42
N MET A 248 4.52 -10.11 23.05
CA MET A 248 4.69 -8.76 22.50
C MET A 248 6.15 -8.32 22.54
N VAL A 249 6.74 -8.17 21.37
CA VAL A 249 8.12 -7.68 21.16
C VAL A 249 8.11 -6.37 20.37
N ALA A 250 9.23 -5.65 20.37
CA ALA A 250 9.39 -4.51 19.49
C ALA A 250 9.40 -4.98 18.03
N ASN A 251 8.76 -4.22 17.14
CA ASN A 251 8.82 -4.49 15.71
C ASN A 251 10.17 -4.02 15.16
N GLU A 252 11.00 -4.96 14.74
CA GLU A 252 12.35 -4.68 14.20
C GLU A 252 12.33 -3.95 12.84
N LEU A 253 11.17 -3.93 12.17
CA LEU A 253 10.96 -3.19 10.92
C LEU A 253 10.28 -1.85 11.12
N TYR A 254 10.09 -1.44 12.38
CA TYR A 254 9.60 -0.12 12.74
C TYR A 254 10.68 0.92 12.50
N ASP A 255 10.32 2.00 11.81
CA ASP A 255 11.23 3.08 11.47
C ASP A 255 10.59 4.43 11.84
N ASN A 256 11.26 5.21 12.69
CA ASN A 256 10.84 6.55 13.11
C ASN A 256 11.42 7.66 12.21
N SER A 257 12.10 7.30 11.12
CA SER A 257 12.66 8.26 10.17
C SER A 257 11.54 8.92 9.36
N PHE A 258 10.99 10.01 9.90
CA PHE A 258 10.21 11.00 9.15
C PHE A 258 11.06 12.26 8.94
#